data_AF-A0A5C4XAJ7-F1
#
_entry.id   AF-A0A5C4XAJ7-F1
#
_cell.length_a   1.000
_cell.length_b   1.000
_cell.length_c   1.000
_cell.angle_alpha   90.00
_cell.angle_beta   90.00
_cell.angle_gamma   90.00
#
_symmetry.space_group_name_H-M   'P 1'
#
loop_
_entity.id
_entity.type
_entity.pdbx_description
1 polymer ?
#
loop_
_entity_poly.entity_id
_entity_poly.type
_entity_poly.pdbx_seq_one_letter_code
_entity_poly.pdbx_strand_id
1 'polypeptide(L)'
;MSQPSCIILGGPNGSGKSSAYAKLEIDGIWINADEIAKELAGTIDDRAAAMAAGRATIRKIAEMLDTRQSFIFETTLSSRQAINLICDAKAAGFSVDLYYTALTSVETNIERVKQRVEAGGHDIPEVDIRRRYAGSLKNLTEALKLTDEALLIDNSGIQPHEVFRISAGAVEAFDIDDANVLHALYSAKVCEALGLVRTFDGFRPLESITQAVDEMSARILRAVPGYKREPPSKK
;
A
#
# COMPACT_ATOMS: atom_id res chain seq x y z
N MET A 1 -15.57 -6.54 23.52
CA MET A 1 -14.85 -5.35 23.03
C MET A 1 -14.66 -5.54 21.54
N SER A 2 -14.89 -4.50 20.72
CA SER A 2 -14.58 -4.55 19.29
C SER A 2 -13.09 -4.80 19.09
N GLN A 3 -12.74 -5.48 17.98
CA GLN A 3 -11.35 -5.64 17.57
C GLN A 3 -10.77 -4.25 17.26
N PRO A 4 -9.60 -3.88 17.81
CA PRO A 4 -8.97 -2.60 17.50
C PRO A 4 -8.37 -2.63 16.08
N SER A 5 -8.30 -1.47 15.45
CA SER A 5 -7.81 -1.30 14.08
C SER A 5 -6.49 -0.52 14.06
N CYS A 6 -5.58 -0.94 13.19
CA CYS A 6 -4.35 -0.24 12.85
C CYS A 6 -4.43 0.13 11.38
N ILE A 7 -4.59 1.42 11.10
CA ILE A 7 -4.77 1.90 9.74
C ILE A 7 -3.46 2.54 9.25
N ILE A 8 -2.93 2.03 8.15
CA ILE A 8 -1.74 2.56 7.51
C ILE A 8 -2.16 3.51 6.40
N LEU A 9 -1.96 4.81 6.61
CA LEU A 9 -2.06 5.80 5.54
C LEU A 9 -0.72 5.87 4.83
N GLY A 10 -0.58 5.09 3.76
CA GLY A 10 0.68 4.89 3.04
C GLY A 10 0.79 5.70 1.75
N GLY A 11 2.02 6.06 1.37
CA GLY A 11 2.30 6.62 0.04
C GLY A 11 3.27 7.81 0.01
N PRO A 12 3.82 8.15 -1.17
CA PRO A 12 4.91 9.11 -1.29
C PRO A 12 4.60 10.51 -0.71
N ASN A 13 5.64 11.30 -0.39
CA ASN A 13 5.46 12.70 0.00
C ASN A 13 4.72 13.47 -1.10
N GLY A 14 3.80 14.37 -0.75
CA GLY A 14 3.02 15.15 -1.73
C GLY A 14 1.92 14.37 -2.46
N SER A 15 1.68 13.09 -2.17
CA SER A 15 0.59 12.33 -2.81
C SER A 15 -0.82 12.69 -2.32
N GLY A 16 -0.92 13.46 -1.23
CA GLY A 16 -2.21 13.94 -0.70
C GLY A 16 -2.91 12.97 0.25
N LYS A 17 -2.18 12.05 0.91
CA LYS A 17 -2.71 11.12 1.92
C LYS A 17 -3.66 11.80 2.92
N SER A 18 -3.18 12.82 3.63
CA SER A 18 -3.97 13.51 4.64
C SER A 18 -5.20 14.20 4.03
N SER A 19 -5.12 14.73 2.80
CA SER A 19 -6.25 15.37 2.12
C SER A 19 -7.28 14.37 1.57
N ALA A 20 -6.84 13.23 1.05
CA ALA A 20 -7.70 12.17 0.54
C ALA A 20 -8.53 11.55 1.67
N TYR A 21 -7.95 11.45 2.87
CA TYR A 21 -8.55 10.73 3.98
C TYR A 21 -9.11 11.62 5.09
N ALA A 22 -8.84 12.93 5.10
CA ALA A 22 -9.47 13.87 6.05
C ALA A 22 -11.00 13.90 5.99
N LYS A 23 -11.60 13.40 4.89
CA LYS A 23 -13.06 13.29 4.73
C LYS A 23 -13.62 11.95 5.18
N LEU A 24 -12.78 10.97 5.45
CA LEU A 24 -13.21 9.70 6.00
C LEU A 24 -13.26 9.88 7.52
N GLU A 25 -14.41 9.61 8.12
CA GLU A 25 -14.58 9.52 9.57
C GLU A 25 -13.94 8.20 10.05
N ILE A 26 -12.61 8.14 9.96
CA ILE A 26 -11.83 6.99 10.40
C ILE A 26 -11.59 7.14 11.90
N ASP A 27 -12.12 6.20 12.68
CA ASP A 27 -11.89 6.13 14.11
C ASP A 27 -10.45 5.69 14.42
N GLY A 28 -9.74 6.50 15.21
CA GLY A 28 -8.44 6.13 15.75
C GLY A 28 -7.57 7.32 16.13
N ILE A 29 -6.58 7.08 16.99
CA ILE A 29 -5.58 8.09 17.34
C ILE A 29 -4.64 8.29 16.15
N TRP A 30 -4.55 9.52 15.65
CA TRP A 30 -3.67 9.86 14.54
C TRP A 30 -2.22 9.98 15.00
N ILE A 31 -1.31 9.28 14.31
CA ILE A 31 0.13 9.30 14.57
C ILE A 31 0.84 9.72 13.27
N ASN A 32 1.41 10.93 13.27
CA ASN A 32 2.21 11.46 12.18
C ASN A 32 3.56 12.00 12.69
N ALA A 33 4.66 11.44 12.17
CA ALA A 33 6.00 11.85 12.56
C ALA A 33 6.32 13.31 12.23
N ASP A 34 5.78 13.86 11.13
CA ASP A 34 5.99 15.25 10.72
C ASP A 34 5.25 16.22 11.67
N GLU A 35 4.09 15.84 12.20
CA GLU A 35 3.35 16.65 13.18
C GLU A 35 4.06 16.63 14.54
N ILE A 36 4.48 15.46 15.00
CA ILE A 36 5.29 15.32 16.21
C ILE A 36 6.60 16.12 16.09
N ALA A 37 7.23 16.11 14.92
CA ALA A 37 8.45 16.91 14.68
C ALA A 37 8.18 18.41 14.77
N LYS A 38 7.04 18.90 14.26
CA LYS A 38 6.64 20.31 14.37
C LYS A 38 6.38 20.73 15.81
N GLU A 39 5.75 19.87 16.61
CA GLU A 39 5.53 20.13 18.05
C GLU A 39 6.84 20.23 18.84
N LEU A 40 7.87 19.48 18.40
CA LEU A 40 9.20 19.51 19.01
C LEU A 40 10.10 20.63 18.45
N ALA A 41 9.76 21.18 17.28
CA ALA A 41 10.52 22.24 16.63
C ALA A 41 10.54 23.51 17.50
N GLY A 42 11.70 24.18 17.57
CA GLY A 42 11.90 25.36 18.41
C GLY A 42 12.44 25.07 19.82
N THR A 43 12.60 23.80 20.21
CA THR A 43 13.22 23.40 21.48
C THR A 43 14.65 22.86 21.32
N ILE A 44 15.01 22.37 20.13
CA ILE A 44 16.29 21.73 19.79
C ILE A 44 16.62 21.93 18.31
N ASP A 45 17.88 21.64 17.91
CA ASP A 45 18.33 21.60 16.51
C ASP A 45 17.47 20.68 15.62
N ASP A 46 17.28 21.03 14.35
CA ASP A 46 16.37 20.35 13.41
C ASP A 46 16.65 18.85 13.26
N ARG A 47 17.93 18.45 13.26
CA ARG A 47 18.29 17.02 13.17
C ARG A 47 17.97 16.29 14.46
N ALA A 48 18.19 16.93 15.60
CA ALA A 48 17.83 16.38 16.90
C ALA A 48 16.31 16.27 17.05
N ALA A 49 15.55 17.24 16.54
CA ALA A 49 14.08 17.22 16.47
C ALA A 49 13.57 16.04 15.66
N ALA A 50 14.08 15.81 14.45
CA ALA A 50 13.68 14.67 13.61
C ALA A 50 13.96 13.31 14.30
N MET A 51 15.11 13.15 14.96
CA MET A 51 15.41 11.92 15.71
C MET A 51 14.52 11.75 16.94
N ALA A 52 14.23 12.83 17.66
CA ALA A 52 13.33 12.81 18.81
C ALA A 52 11.90 12.46 18.39
N ALA A 53 11.42 13.05 17.30
CA ALA A 53 10.12 12.75 16.70
C ALA A 53 10.01 11.27 16.32
N GLY A 54 11.01 10.72 15.63
CA GLY A 54 11.03 9.29 15.28
C GLY A 54 10.94 8.37 16.51
N ARG A 55 11.66 8.69 17.60
CA ARG A 55 11.55 7.94 18.87
C ARG A 55 10.18 8.09 19.52
N ALA A 56 9.61 9.30 19.50
CA ALA A 56 8.29 9.57 20.06
C ALA A 56 7.19 8.83 19.28
N THR A 57 7.27 8.81 17.95
CA THR A 57 6.38 8.00 17.08
C THR A 57 6.42 6.52 17.45
N ILE A 58 7.63 5.94 17.59
CA ILE A 58 7.77 4.51 17.98
C ILE A 58 7.16 4.25 19.36
N ARG A 59 7.40 5.13 20.33
CA ARG A 59 6.81 5.00 21.67
C ARG A 59 5.29 5.09 21.62
N LYS A 60 4.74 6.02 20.84
CA LYS A 60 3.28 6.18 20.71
C LYS A 60 2.65 4.95 20.08
N ILE A 61 3.25 4.41 19.02
CA ILE A 61 2.81 3.15 18.41
C ILE A 61 2.82 2.02 19.44
N ALA A 62 3.92 1.85 20.19
CA ALA A 62 4.01 0.82 21.22
C ALA A 62 2.92 0.98 22.30
N GLU A 63 2.64 2.21 22.72
CA GLU A 63 1.54 2.54 23.64
C GLU A 63 0.17 2.13 23.07
N MET A 64 -0.11 2.40 21.79
CA MET A 64 -1.38 2.00 21.17
C MET A 64 -1.54 0.48 21.11
N LEU A 65 -0.46 -0.24 20.78
CA LEU A 65 -0.44 -1.71 20.75
C LEU A 65 -0.69 -2.30 22.15
N ASP A 66 0.00 -1.78 23.18
CA ASP A 66 -0.12 -2.25 24.57
C ASP A 66 -1.50 -1.96 25.16
N THR A 67 -2.02 -0.75 24.92
CA THR A 67 -3.33 -0.30 25.43
C THR A 67 -4.51 -0.75 24.56
N ARG A 68 -4.25 -1.44 23.44
CA ARG A 68 -5.26 -1.92 22.47
C ARG A 68 -6.17 -0.81 21.93
N GLN A 69 -5.63 0.39 21.73
CA GLN A 69 -6.37 1.52 21.17
C GLN A 69 -6.24 1.54 19.64
N SER A 70 -7.35 1.72 18.92
CA SER A 70 -7.30 1.91 17.46
C SER A 70 -6.51 3.17 17.09
N PHE A 71 -5.70 3.07 16.05
CA PHE A 71 -4.83 4.16 15.63
C PHE A 71 -4.58 4.17 14.12
N ILE A 72 -4.20 5.35 13.65
CA ILE A 72 -3.91 5.64 12.26
C ILE A 72 -2.45 6.09 12.19
N PHE A 73 -1.64 5.42 11.37
CA PHE A 73 -0.24 5.76 11.16
C PHE A 73 -0.02 6.30 9.75
N GLU A 74 0.29 7.60 9.65
CA GLU A 74 0.68 8.20 8.37
C GLU A 74 2.17 7.94 8.09
N THR A 75 2.46 7.39 6.92
CA THR A 75 3.82 7.03 6.53
C THR A 75 4.03 7.14 5.03
N THR A 76 5.29 7.33 4.62
CA THR A 76 5.65 7.24 3.22
C THR A 76 5.73 5.82 2.68
N LEU A 77 5.52 4.79 3.53
CA LEU A 77 5.69 3.36 3.23
C LEU A 77 7.08 3.00 2.67
N SER A 78 8.05 3.92 2.72
CA SER A 78 9.33 3.78 2.04
C SER A 78 10.40 3.07 2.85
N SER A 79 10.16 2.86 4.14
CA SER A 79 11.04 2.16 5.07
C SER A 79 10.37 0.88 5.61
N ARG A 80 11.17 0.03 6.26
CA ARG A 80 10.68 -1.20 6.92
C ARG A 80 9.78 -0.92 8.13
N GLN A 81 9.76 0.30 8.66
CA GLN A 81 9.01 0.63 9.89
C GLN A 81 7.53 0.29 9.75
N ALA A 82 6.90 0.70 8.64
CA ALA A 82 5.49 0.43 8.39
C ALA A 82 5.22 -1.07 8.24
N ILE A 83 6.08 -1.80 7.54
CA ILE A 83 5.94 -3.25 7.37
C ILE A 83 6.06 -3.98 8.72
N ASN A 84 7.04 -3.63 9.53
CA ASN A 84 7.22 -4.22 10.86
C ASN A 84 6.01 -3.91 11.75
N LEU A 85 5.50 -2.67 11.70
CA LEU A 85 4.29 -2.28 12.42
C LEU A 85 3.07 -3.12 12.00
N ILE A 86 2.87 -3.35 10.70
CA ILE A 86 1.78 -4.21 10.22
C ILE A 86 1.89 -5.61 10.86
N CYS A 87 3.08 -6.21 10.84
CA CYS A 87 3.32 -7.51 11.47
C CYS A 87 3.04 -7.48 12.98
N ASP A 88 3.54 -6.48 13.69
CA ASP A 88 3.39 -6.34 15.14
C ASP A 88 1.92 -6.13 15.53
N ALA A 89 1.19 -5.31 14.78
CA ALA A 89 -0.24 -5.07 14.97
C ALA A 89 -1.07 -6.34 14.76
N LYS A 90 -0.79 -7.12 13.70
CA LYS A 90 -1.46 -8.42 13.48
C LYS A 90 -1.14 -9.42 14.57
N ALA A 91 0.12 -9.49 15.02
CA ALA A 91 0.50 -10.35 16.13
C ALA A 91 -0.19 -9.95 17.44
N ALA A 92 -0.48 -8.65 17.63
CA ALA A 92 -1.27 -8.12 18.75
C ALA A 92 -2.80 -8.26 18.56
N GLY A 93 -3.27 -8.84 17.45
CA GLY A 93 -4.68 -9.09 17.19
C GLY A 93 -5.48 -7.84 16.79
N PHE A 94 -4.84 -6.87 16.13
CA PHE A 94 -5.51 -5.77 15.45
C PHE A 94 -5.98 -6.21 14.06
N SER A 95 -7.06 -5.60 13.55
CA SER A 95 -7.28 -5.57 12.09
C SER A 95 -6.34 -4.53 11.50
N VAL A 96 -5.79 -4.80 10.31
CA VAL A 96 -4.84 -3.90 9.66
C VAL A 96 -5.28 -3.53 8.26
N ASP A 97 -5.54 -2.24 8.06
CA ASP A 97 -6.03 -1.72 6.79
C ASP A 97 -4.99 -0.82 6.15
N LEU A 98 -4.82 -0.92 4.84
CA LEU A 98 -3.90 -0.08 4.05
C LEU A 98 -4.67 0.87 3.15
N TYR A 99 -4.48 2.16 3.37
CA TYR A 99 -4.98 3.21 2.50
C TYR A 99 -3.80 3.85 1.79
N TYR A 100 -3.57 3.44 0.54
CA TYR A 100 -2.38 3.82 -0.21
C TYR A 100 -2.69 4.85 -1.28
N THR A 101 -2.01 6.01 -1.22
CA THR A 101 -2.20 7.10 -2.18
C THR A 101 -0.89 7.44 -2.89
N ALA A 102 -0.89 7.37 -4.21
CA ALA A 102 0.24 7.78 -5.04
C ALA A 102 -0.20 8.66 -6.21
N LEU A 103 0.79 9.18 -6.93
CA LEU A 103 0.62 9.97 -8.15
C LEU A 103 1.35 9.26 -9.29
N THR A 104 0.97 9.56 -10.53
CA THR A 104 1.58 8.98 -11.74
C THR A 104 3.07 9.36 -11.88
N SER A 105 3.48 10.50 -11.33
CA SER A 105 4.85 11.00 -11.46
C SER A 105 5.40 11.60 -10.18
N VAL A 106 6.65 11.25 -9.87
CA VAL A 106 7.43 11.86 -8.80
C VAL A 106 7.66 13.37 -8.99
N GLU A 107 7.65 13.87 -10.23
CA GLU A 107 7.74 15.30 -10.49
C GLU A 107 6.52 16.04 -9.94
N THR A 108 5.33 15.45 -10.05
CA THR A 108 4.11 15.99 -9.45
C THR A 108 4.19 15.98 -7.92
N ASN A 109 4.81 14.96 -7.32
CA ASN A 109 5.07 14.95 -5.88
C ASN A 109 5.98 16.12 -5.46
N ILE A 110 7.07 16.35 -6.20
CA ILE A 110 8.02 17.45 -5.93
C ILE A 110 7.31 18.79 -6.04
N GLU A 111 6.54 19.00 -7.12
CA GLU A 111 5.80 20.24 -7.35
C GLU A 111 4.78 20.52 -6.23
N ARG A 112 4.01 19.50 -5.83
CA ARG A 112 3.05 19.65 -4.71
C ARG A 112 3.74 19.95 -3.39
N VAL A 113 4.94 19.41 -3.14
CA VAL A 113 5.71 19.76 -1.94
C VAL A 113 6.19 21.20 -2.00
N LYS A 114 6.70 21.67 -3.16
CA LYS A 114 7.12 23.07 -3.35
C LYS A 114 5.97 24.05 -3.07
N GLN A 115 4.81 23.83 -3.67
CA GLN A 115 3.61 24.66 -3.44
C GLN A 115 3.19 24.69 -1.96
N ARG A 116 3.31 23.55 -1.26
CA ARG A 116 3.04 23.49 0.17
C ARG A 116 4.05 24.27 1.00
N VAL A 117 5.32 24.27 0.63
CA VAL A 117 6.38 25.06 1.28
C VAL A 117 6.14 26.55 1.08
N GLU A 118 5.75 26.97 -0.13
CA GLU A 118 5.35 28.35 -0.42
C GLU A 118 4.16 28.81 0.44
N ALA A 119 3.26 27.88 0.78
CA ALA A 119 2.15 28.10 1.72
C ALA A 119 2.54 27.99 3.22
N GLY A 120 3.84 27.89 3.55
CA GLY A 120 4.35 27.82 4.92
C GLY A 120 4.49 26.41 5.51
N GLY A 121 4.42 25.37 4.69
CA GLY A 121 4.64 23.97 5.09
C GLY A 121 6.11 23.56 5.23
N HIS A 122 6.34 22.32 5.65
CA HIS A 122 7.69 21.76 5.82
C HIS A 122 8.30 21.35 4.47
N ASP A 123 9.55 21.78 4.25
CA ASP A 123 10.36 21.44 3.09
C ASP A 123 10.98 20.05 3.21
N ILE A 124 11.08 19.35 2.07
CA ILE A 124 11.67 18.02 1.98
C ILE A 124 12.58 18.01 0.74
N PRO A 125 13.88 17.69 0.89
CA PRO A 125 14.79 17.63 -0.24
C PRO A 125 14.28 16.74 -1.37
N GLU A 126 14.40 17.19 -2.63
CA GLU A 126 13.91 16.43 -3.80
C GLU A 126 14.50 15.01 -3.88
N VAL A 127 15.78 14.86 -3.51
CA VAL A 127 16.46 13.56 -3.45
C VAL A 127 15.77 12.59 -2.49
N ASP A 128 15.26 13.09 -1.36
CA ASP A 128 14.52 12.30 -0.40
C ASP A 128 13.13 11.95 -0.93
N ILE A 129 12.45 12.88 -1.60
CA ILE A 129 11.15 12.62 -2.24
C ILE A 129 11.29 11.50 -3.27
N ARG A 130 12.30 11.56 -4.15
CA ARG A 130 12.57 10.53 -5.16
C ARG A 130 12.87 9.17 -4.54
N ARG A 131 13.77 9.14 -3.56
CA ARG A 131 14.10 7.90 -2.84
C ARG A 131 12.86 7.31 -2.17
N ARG A 132 12.06 8.13 -1.50
CA ARG A 132 10.86 7.68 -0.78
C ARG A 132 9.76 7.24 -1.73
N TYR A 133 9.58 7.90 -2.88
CA TYR A 133 8.66 7.48 -3.93
C TYR A 133 8.98 6.05 -4.41
N ALA A 134 10.23 5.80 -4.81
CA ALA A 134 10.65 4.47 -5.25
C ALA A 134 10.54 3.42 -4.13
N GLY A 135 10.95 3.76 -2.91
CA GLY A 135 10.83 2.87 -1.75
C GLY A 135 9.38 2.52 -1.41
N SER A 136 8.47 3.49 -1.50
CA SER A 136 7.04 3.32 -1.25
C SER A 136 6.44 2.28 -2.19
N LEU A 137 6.66 2.44 -3.51
CA LEU A 137 6.15 1.50 -4.52
C LEU A 137 6.80 0.12 -4.43
N LYS A 138 8.08 0.05 -3.99
CA LYS A 138 8.77 -1.23 -3.75
C LYS A 138 8.10 -2.02 -2.62
N ASN A 139 7.77 -1.36 -1.51
CA ASN A 139 7.21 -2.02 -0.33
C ASN A 139 5.70 -2.29 -0.46
N LEU A 140 5.02 -1.69 -1.44
CA LEU A 140 3.57 -1.85 -1.63
C LEU A 140 3.14 -3.32 -1.77
N THR A 141 3.87 -4.15 -2.53
CA THR A 141 3.55 -5.58 -2.67
C THR A 141 3.50 -6.28 -1.31
N GLU A 142 4.50 -6.02 -0.46
CA GLU A 142 4.60 -6.69 0.84
C GLU A 142 3.54 -6.16 1.80
N ALA A 143 3.25 -4.87 1.79
CA ALA A 143 2.15 -4.31 2.58
C ALA A 143 0.81 -4.95 2.21
N LEU A 144 0.51 -5.06 0.91
CA LEU A 144 -0.71 -5.71 0.40
C LEU A 144 -0.85 -7.17 0.82
N LYS A 145 0.26 -7.91 0.91
CA LYS A 145 0.26 -9.31 1.39
C LYS A 145 -0.12 -9.43 2.86
N LEU A 146 0.18 -8.39 3.64
CA LEU A 146 0.10 -8.44 5.09
C LEU A 146 -1.19 -7.82 5.62
N THR A 147 -1.80 -6.87 4.91
CA THR A 147 -3.03 -6.19 5.36
C THR A 147 -4.29 -7.02 5.13
N ASP A 148 -5.32 -6.78 5.93
CA ASP A 148 -6.63 -7.42 5.82
C ASP A 148 -7.49 -6.73 4.76
N GLU A 149 -7.47 -5.39 4.78
CA GLU A 149 -8.14 -4.52 3.81
C GLU A 149 -7.11 -3.61 3.12
N ALA A 150 -7.34 -3.29 1.84
CA ALA A 150 -6.56 -2.27 1.15
C ALA A 150 -7.37 -1.46 0.12
N LEU A 151 -7.10 -0.16 0.09
CA LEU A 151 -7.60 0.78 -0.91
C LEU A 151 -6.41 1.45 -1.61
N LEU A 152 -6.30 1.27 -2.92
CA LEU A 152 -5.27 1.93 -3.73
C LEU A 152 -5.88 3.10 -4.49
N ILE A 153 -5.31 4.28 -4.31
CA ILE A 153 -5.81 5.54 -4.87
C ILE A 153 -4.77 6.15 -5.79
N ASP A 154 -5.20 6.56 -6.98
CA ASP A 154 -4.51 7.53 -7.83
C ASP A 154 -5.06 8.93 -7.52
N ASN A 155 -4.20 9.81 -7.02
CA ASN A 155 -4.58 11.19 -6.68
C ASN A 155 -3.95 12.22 -7.63
N SER A 156 -3.68 11.82 -8.88
CA SER A 156 -3.07 12.68 -9.91
C SER A 156 -4.08 13.64 -10.54
N GLY A 157 -5.37 13.24 -10.58
CA GLY A 157 -6.46 14.05 -11.13
C GLY A 157 -6.97 15.14 -10.17
N ILE A 158 -8.10 15.76 -10.57
CA ILE A 158 -8.81 16.76 -9.76
C ILE A 158 -9.48 16.10 -8.54
N GLN A 159 -9.99 14.89 -8.72
CA GLN A 159 -10.58 14.08 -7.68
C GLN A 159 -9.74 12.81 -7.49
N PRO A 160 -9.64 12.28 -6.25
CA PRO A 160 -9.04 10.97 -6.01
C PRO A 160 -9.78 9.88 -6.78
N HIS A 161 -9.04 8.99 -7.43
CA HIS A 161 -9.56 7.84 -8.17
C HIS A 161 -9.26 6.56 -7.40
N GLU A 162 -10.28 5.87 -6.91
CA GLU A 162 -10.15 4.54 -6.29
C GLU A 162 -9.88 3.49 -7.38
N VAL A 163 -8.65 2.98 -7.44
CA VAL A 163 -8.21 2.05 -8.49
C VAL A 163 -8.46 0.60 -8.11
N PHE A 164 -8.23 0.25 -6.83
CA PHE A 164 -8.45 -1.08 -6.29
C PHE A 164 -9.02 -1.04 -4.88
N ARG A 165 -10.00 -1.90 -4.64
CA ARG A 165 -10.45 -2.31 -3.31
C ARG A 165 -10.17 -3.79 -3.11
N ILE A 166 -9.49 -4.12 -2.02
CA ILE A 166 -9.06 -5.46 -1.68
C ILE A 166 -9.54 -5.75 -0.27
N SER A 167 -10.24 -6.87 -0.09
CA SER A 167 -10.67 -7.38 1.21
C SER A 167 -10.32 -8.85 1.32
N ALA A 168 -9.84 -9.26 2.49
CA ALA A 168 -9.58 -10.66 2.82
C ALA A 168 -8.74 -11.41 1.74
N GLY A 169 -7.76 -10.72 1.15
CA GLY A 169 -6.88 -11.27 0.11
C GLY A 169 -7.50 -11.42 -1.28
N ALA A 170 -8.66 -10.82 -1.55
CA ALA A 170 -9.32 -10.83 -2.84
C ALA A 170 -9.55 -9.41 -3.37
N VAL A 171 -9.50 -9.23 -4.69
CA VAL A 171 -9.90 -7.99 -5.34
C VAL A 171 -11.42 -7.91 -5.36
N GLU A 172 -12.00 -6.99 -4.60
CA GLU A 172 -13.45 -6.79 -4.54
C GLU A 172 -13.96 -5.87 -5.65
N ALA A 173 -13.19 -4.81 -5.93
CA ALA A 173 -13.51 -3.84 -6.97
C ALA A 173 -12.23 -3.28 -7.57
N PHE A 174 -12.30 -2.90 -8.84
CA PHE A 174 -11.22 -2.20 -9.52
C PHE A 174 -11.79 -1.25 -10.58
N ASP A 175 -11.08 -0.15 -10.83
CA ASP A 175 -11.37 0.78 -11.92
C ASP A 175 -10.03 1.23 -12.53
N ILE A 176 -9.64 0.58 -13.61
CA ILE A 176 -8.28 0.64 -14.18
C ILE A 176 -8.35 1.30 -15.54
N ASP A 177 -7.71 2.46 -15.66
CA ASP A 177 -7.27 3.00 -16.96
C ASP A 177 -5.95 2.35 -17.39
N ASP A 178 -5.99 1.53 -18.45
CA ASP A 178 -4.83 0.85 -19.03
C ASP A 178 -3.77 1.77 -19.62
N ALA A 179 -4.13 3.01 -19.98
CA ALA A 179 -3.18 4.00 -20.45
C ALA A 179 -2.40 4.66 -19.28
N ASN A 180 -2.88 4.51 -18.05
CA ASN A 180 -2.26 5.10 -16.87
C ASN A 180 -1.16 4.17 -16.30
N VAL A 181 0.08 4.66 -16.32
CA VAL A 181 1.25 3.89 -15.86
C VAL A 181 1.21 3.54 -14.36
N LEU A 182 0.54 4.35 -13.53
CA LEU A 182 0.35 4.02 -12.12
C LEU A 182 -0.63 2.86 -11.95
N HIS A 183 -1.71 2.85 -12.73
CA HIS A 183 -2.70 1.77 -12.69
C HIS A 183 -2.12 0.44 -13.18
N ALA A 184 -1.29 0.49 -14.23
CA ALA A 184 -0.53 -0.68 -14.68
C ALA A 184 0.42 -1.19 -13.58
N LEU A 185 1.10 -0.29 -12.88
CA LEU A 185 1.96 -0.65 -11.76
C LEU A 185 1.16 -1.22 -10.57
N TYR A 186 0.03 -0.62 -10.20
CA TYR A 186 -0.87 -1.17 -9.17
C TYR A 186 -1.33 -2.57 -9.55
N SER A 187 -1.77 -2.78 -10.79
CA SER A 187 -2.16 -4.10 -11.28
C SER A 187 -1.05 -5.14 -11.10
N ALA A 188 0.19 -4.78 -11.46
CA ALA A 188 1.34 -5.67 -11.27
C ALA A 188 1.60 -5.98 -9.78
N LYS A 189 1.50 -4.96 -8.91
CA LYS A 189 1.69 -5.10 -7.46
C LYS A 189 0.62 -5.95 -6.79
N VAL A 190 -0.64 -5.79 -7.19
CA VAL A 190 -1.77 -6.58 -6.71
C VAL A 190 -1.66 -8.02 -7.17
N CYS A 191 -1.35 -8.25 -8.45
CA CYS A 191 -1.11 -9.60 -8.99
C CYS A 191 0.02 -10.31 -8.25
N GLU A 192 1.15 -9.64 -8.02
CA GLU A 192 2.29 -10.18 -7.26
C GLU A 192 1.94 -10.44 -5.78
N ALA A 193 1.13 -9.57 -5.17
CA ALA A 193 0.73 -9.70 -3.78
C ALA A 193 -0.19 -10.91 -3.57
N LEU A 194 -1.20 -11.06 -4.42
CA LEU A 194 -2.31 -12.00 -4.23
C LEU A 194 -2.17 -13.27 -5.07
N GLY A 195 -1.09 -13.45 -5.83
CA GLY A 195 -0.90 -14.61 -6.71
C GLY A 195 -1.88 -14.64 -7.89
N LEU A 196 -2.27 -13.46 -8.37
CA LEU A 196 -3.26 -13.30 -9.43
C LEU A 196 -2.60 -13.05 -10.79
N VAL A 197 -3.36 -13.31 -11.84
CA VAL A 197 -3.10 -12.88 -13.21
C VAL A 197 -4.27 -12.01 -13.66
N ARG A 198 -3.95 -10.92 -14.34
CA ARG A 198 -4.95 -10.06 -14.95
C ARG A 198 -5.47 -10.70 -16.24
N THR A 199 -6.78 -10.87 -16.34
CA THR A 199 -7.51 -11.33 -17.52
C THR A 199 -8.28 -10.17 -18.15
N PHE A 200 -8.86 -10.39 -19.32
CA PHE A 200 -9.70 -9.37 -19.98
C PHE A 200 -10.91 -8.95 -19.14
N ASP A 201 -11.45 -9.89 -18.35
CA ASP A 201 -12.65 -9.74 -17.52
C ASP A 201 -12.33 -9.49 -16.02
N GLY A 202 -11.06 -9.39 -15.62
CA GLY A 202 -10.70 -9.11 -14.22
C GLY A 202 -9.41 -9.77 -13.76
N PHE A 203 -9.45 -10.44 -12.62
CA PHE A 203 -8.30 -11.07 -11.98
C PHE A 203 -8.61 -12.51 -11.58
N ARG A 204 -7.68 -13.43 -11.83
CA ARG A 204 -7.85 -14.85 -11.49
C ARG A 204 -6.58 -15.41 -10.84
N PRO A 205 -6.69 -16.37 -9.91
CA PRO A 205 -5.52 -17.07 -9.37
C PRO A 205 -4.71 -17.71 -10.50
N LEU A 206 -3.39 -17.59 -10.46
CA LEU A 206 -2.49 -18.16 -11.47
C LEU A 206 -2.73 -19.67 -11.66
N GLU A 207 -2.91 -20.38 -10.55
CA GLU A 207 -3.18 -21.83 -10.54
C GLU A 207 -4.43 -22.20 -11.32
N SER A 208 -5.49 -21.37 -11.25
CA SER A 208 -6.74 -21.62 -11.96
C SER A 208 -6.56 -21.54 -13.48
N ILE A 209 -5.69 -20.65 -13.96
CA ILE A 209 -5.39 -20.52 -15.38
C ILE A 209 -4.54 -21.70 -15.85
N THR A 210 -3.50 -22.06 -15.09
CA THR A 210 -2.66 -23.22 -15.42
C THR A 210 -3.48 -24.50 -15.52
N GLN A 211 -4.37 -24.74 -14.54
CA GLN A 211 -5.26 -25.90 -14.57
C GLN A 211 -6.20 -25.88 -15.79
N ALA A 212 -6.80 -24.74 -16.11
CA ALA A 212 -7.68 -24.61 -17.28
C ALA A 212 -6.94 -24.89 -18.60
N VAL A 213 -5.69 -24.43 -18.73
CA VAL A 213 -4.84 -24.67 -19.90
C VAL A 213 -4.46 -26.16 -20.00
N ASP A 214 -4.11 -26.80 -18.89
CA ASP A 214 -3.78 -28.21 -18.85
C ASP A 214 -4.99 -29.09 -19.21
N GLU A 215 -6.17 -28.76 -18.68
CA GLU A 215 -7.43 -29.45 -18.99
C GLU A 215 -7.81 -29.29 -20.47
N MET A 216 -7.66 -28.07 -21.03
CA MET A 216 -7.91 -27.80 -22.45
C MET A 216 -6.93 -28.60 -23.32
N SER A 217 -5.65 -28.55 -23.00
CA SER A 217 -4.60 -29.32 -23.68
C SER A 217 -4.91 -30.81 -23.67
N ALA A 218 -5.30 -31.35 -22.51
CA ALA A 218 -5.67 -32.76 -22.38
C ALA A 218 -6.91 -33.13 -23.22
N ARG A 219 -7.91 -32.24 -23.31
CA ARG A 219 -9.10 -32.44 -24.15
C ARG A 219 -8.75 -32.45 -25.63
N ILE A 220 -7.94 -31.50 -26.09
CA ILE A 220 -7.48 -31.41 -27.48
C ILE A 220 -6.72 -32.69 -27.86
N LEU A 221 -5.75 -33.10 -27.03
CA LEU A 221 -4.95 -34.30 -27.30
C LEU A 221 -5.79 -35.58 -27.36
N ARG A 222 -6.82 -35.72 -26.51
CA ARG A 222 -7.76 -36.87 -26.57
C ARG A 222 -8.61 -36.90 -27.83
N ALA A 223 -8.85 -35.74 -28.47
CA ALA A 223 -9.61 -35.67 -29.70
C ALA A 223 -8.76 -36.00 -30.95
N VAL A 224 -7.43 -36.11 -30.82
CA VAL A 224 -6.54 -36.47 -31.93
C VAL A 224 -6.59 -37.98 -32.19
N PRO A 225 -7.01 -38.44 -33.38
CA PRO A 225 -7.05 -39.87 -33.71
C PRO A 225 -5.68 -40.53 -33.57
N GLY A 226 -5.60 -41.63 -32.83
CA GLY A 226 -4.37 -42.39 -32.62
C GLY A 226 -3.46 -41.91 -31.48
N TYR A 227 -3.79 -40.82 -30.78
CA TYR A 227 -3.05 -40.38 -29.61
C TYR A 227 -3.21 -41.37 -28.44
N LYS A 228 -2.11 -42.00 -28.01
CA LYS A 228 -2.03 -42.81 -26.78
C LYS A 228 -1.23 -42.02 -25.75
N ARG A 229 -1.82 -41.77 -24.57
CA ARG A 229 -1.10 -41.16 -23.45
C ARG A 229 0.07 -42.08 -23.06
N GLU A 230 1.29 -41.57 -23.06
CA GLU A 230 2.40 -42.26 -22.41
C GLU A 230 2.09 -42.35 -20.91
N PRO A 231 2.31 -43.50 -20.26
CA PRO A 231 2.15 -43.60 -18.82
C PRO A 231 3.14 -42.65 -18.13
N PRO A 232 2.74 -41.98 -17.04
CA PRO A 232 3.63 -41.06 -16.34
C PRO A 232 4.92 -41.79 -15.94
N SER A 233 6.06 -41.24 -16.30
CA SER A 233 7.36 -41.79 -15.92
C SER A 233 7.45 -41.78 -14.40
N LYS A 234 7.54 -42.96 -13.78
CA LYS A 234 7.85 -43.07 -12.35
C LYS A 234 9.25 -42.49 -12.13
N LYS A 235 9.34 -41.35 -11.47
CA LYS A 235 10.55 -40.85 -10.80
C LYS A 235 10.21 -40.59 -9.36
#